data_AF-A0A2E4YBZ7-F1
#
_entry.id   AF-A0A2E4YBZ7-F1
#
_cell.length_a   1.000
_cell.length_b   1.000
_cell.length_c   1.000
_cell.angle_alpha   90.00
_cell.angle_beta   90.00
_cell.angle_gamma   90.00
#
_symmetry.space_group_name_H-M   'P 1'
#
loop_
_entity.id
_entity.type
_entity.pdbx_description
1 polymer ?
#
loop_
_entity_poly.entity_id
_entity_poly.type
_entity_poly.pdbx_seq_one_letter_code
_entity_poly.pdbx_strand_id
1 'polypeptide(L)'
;MAVVQKSEVREYVIDLDSSAGNAFYLLATSNKLAKQCGLNPFKLMDEMKSGDYIELLKVMDKHFGHFIKFETSNEEYLKAFN
;
A
#
# COMPACT_ATOMS: atom_id res chain seq x y z
N MET A 1 24.28 13.77 23.69
CA MET A 1 22.94 13.38 23.23
C MET A 1 22.73 14.01 21.86
N ALA A 2 22.85 13.24 20.78
CA ALA A 2 22.66 13.76 19.42
C ALA A 2 21.16 13.73 19.11
N VAL A 3 20.54 14.90 19.02
CA VAL A 3 19.18 15.05 18.54
C VAL A 3 19.24 14.96 17.01
N VAL A 4 19.01 13.77 16.47
CA VAL A 4 18.92 13.57 15.03
C VAL A 4 17.65 14.26 14.55
N GLN A 5 17.82 15.27 13.69
CA GLN A 5 16.71 15.99 13.05
C GLN A 5 15.87 14.98 12.24
N LYS A 6 14.59 14.86 12.61
CA LYS A 6 13.62 13.97 11.95
C LYS A 6 13.18 14.62 10.64
N SER A 7 14.09 14.63 9.67
CA SER A 7 13.80 15.10 8.33
C SER A 7 12.79 14.18 7.66
N GLU A 8 11.62 14.76 7.40
CA GLU A 8 10.92 14.75 6.11
C GLU A 8 10.17 13.45 5.78
N VAL A 9 8.84 13.53 5.88
CA VAL A 9 7.78 12.62 5.39
C VAL A 9 8.19 11.15 5.27
N ARG A 10 7.76 10.33 6.24
CA ARG A 10 7.90 8.87 6.18
C ARG A 10 6.98 8.31 5.11
N GLU A 11 7.34 8.48 3.85
CA GLU A 11 6.72 7.77 2.74
C GLU A 11 6.96 6.28 2.96
N TYR A 12 5.88 5.54 3.17
CA TYR A 12 5.92 4.11 3.40
C TYR A 12 6.10 3.42 2.05
N VAL A 13 7.35 3.19 1.68
CA VAL A 13 7.69 2.51 0.43
C VAL A 13 7.47 1.01 0.60
N ILE A 14 6.62 0.43 -0.24
CA ILE A 14 6.38 -1.00 -0.30
C ILE A 14 7.03 -1.53 -1.57
N ASP A 15 8.05 -2.34 -1.37
CA ASP A 15 8.66 -3.09 -2.46
C ASP A 15 7.77 -4.29 -2.81
N LEU A 16 7.22 -4.27 -4.03
CA LEU A 16 6.31 -5.29 -4.53
C LEU A 16 7.02 -6.57 -4.99
N ASP A 17 8.32 -6.51 -5.23
CA ASP A 17 9.14 -7.65 -5.64
C ASP A 17 9.50 -8.55 -4.44
N SER A 18 9.56 -7.96 -3.25
CA SER A 18 9.83 -8.64 -2.00
C SER A 18 8.58 -9.28 -1.39
N SER A 19 8.77 -9.94 -0.24
CA SER A 19 7.67 -10.58 0.52
C SER A 19 6.59 -9.58 0.96
N ALA A 20 6.91 -8.29 1.02
CA ALA A 20 5.98 -7.20 1.31
C ALA A 20 5.01 -6.90 0.15
N GLY A 21 5.33 -7.33 -1.07
CA GLY A 21 4.47 -7.19 -2.25
C GLY A 21 3.31 -8.17 -2.30
N ASN A 22 3.28 -9.20 -1.47
CA ASN A 22 2.22 -10.20 -1.54
C ASN A 22 0.84 -9.57 -1.27
N ALA A 23 -0.17 -9.91 -2.08
CA ALA A 23 -1.57 -9.51 -1.93
C ALA A 23 -2.07 -9.65 -0.48
N PHE A 24 -1.74 -10.77 0.18
CA PHE A 24 -2.15 -11.00 1.58
C PHE A 24 -1.50 -10.02 2.55
N TYR A 25 -0.23 -9.66 2.31
CA TYR A 25 0.49 -8.67 3.11
C TYR A 25 -0.13 -7.28 2.94
N LEU A 26 -0.44 -6.90 1.71
CA LEU A 26 -1.09 -5.63 1.38
C LEU A 26 -2.51 -5.54 1.99
N LEU A 27 -3.29 -6.62 1.94
CA LEU A 27 -4.61 -6.70 2.58
C LEU A 27 -4.53 -6.56 4.10
N ALA A 28 -3.59 -7.25 4.74
CA ALA A 28 -3.37 -7.15 6.18
C ALA A 28 -2.94 -5.73 6.59
N THR A 29 -2.04 -5.13 5.82
CA THR A 29 -1.54 -3.77 6.03
C THR A 29 -2.67 -2.75 5.86
N SER A 30 -3.46 -2.87 4.80
CA SER A 30 -4.61 -2.03 4.50
C SER A 30 -5.69 -2.11 5.57
N ASN A 31 -5.98 -3.31 6.09
CA ASN A 31 -6.91 -3.49 7.21
C ASN A 31 -6.42 -2.77 8.47
N LYS A 32 -5.13 -2.87 8.78
CA LYS A 32 -4.53 -2.19 9.94
C LYS A 32 -4.59 -0.67 9.77
N LEU A 33 -4.22 -0.17 8.60
CA LEU A 33 -4.27 1.25 8.26
C LEU A 33 -5.70 1.79 8.25
N ALA A 34 -6.66 1.04 7.72
CA ALA A 34 -8.07 1.42 7.75
C ALA A 34 -8.55 1.65 9.19
N LYS A 35 -8.23 0.73 10.10
CA LYS A 35 -8.54 0.89 11.53
C LYS A 35 -7.85 2.11 12.15
N GLN A 36 -6.60 2.40 11.77
CA GLN A 36 -5.88 3.57 12.26
C GLN A 36 -6.43 4.89 11.71
N CYS A 37 -6.94 4.88 10.48
CA CYS A 37 -7.48 6.07 9.81
C CYS A 37 -8.98 6.26 10.05
N GLY A 38 -9.64 5.35 10.77
CA GLY A 38 -11.09 5.37 11.01
C GLY A 38 -11.94 4.98 9.79
N LEU A 39 -11.34 4.32 8.79
CA LEU A 39 -12.03 3.79 7.61
C LEU A 39 -12.66 2.43 7.91
N ASN A 40 -13.67 2.04 7.14
CA ASN A 40 -14.32 0.73 7.26
C ASN A 40 -13.43 -0.38 6.65
N PRO A 41 -12.77 -1.23 7.46
CA PRO A 41 -11.86 -2.25 6.93
C PRO A 41 -12.59 -3.32 6.11
N PHE A 42 -13.85 -3.64 6.47
CA PHE A 42 -14.64 -4.62 5.74
C PHE A 42 -14.91 -4.19 4.30
N LYS A 43 -15.36 -2.94 4.10
CA LYS A 43 -15.65 -2.40 2.77
C LYS A 43 -14.39 -2.28 1.93
N LEU A 44 -13.30 -1.80 2.54
CA LEU A 44 -12.00 -1.70 1.88
C LEU A 44 -11.49 -3.09 1.45
N MET A 45 -11.54 -4.08 2.35
CA MET A 45 -11.10 -5.44 2.02
C MET A 45 -11.99 -6.10 0.96
N ASP A 46 -13.29 -5.82 0.95
CA ASP A 46 -14.20 -6.32 -0.09
C ASP A 46 -13.81 -5.75 -1.46
N GLU A 47 -13.59 -4.43 -1.54
CA GLU A 47 -13.16 -3.73 -2.75
C GLU A 47 -11.79 -4.24 -3.23
N MET A 48 -10.83 -4.42 -2.31
CA MET A 48 -9.50 -4.98 -2.61
C MET A 48 -9.51 -6.45 -3.03
N LYS A 49 -10.55 -7.22 -2.66
CA LYS A 49 -10.70 -8.65 -3.03
C LYS A 49 -11.61 -8.85 -4.25
N SER A 50 -12.31 -7.81 -4.69
CA SER A 50 -13.27 -7.91 -5.79
C SER A 50 -12.61 -8.00 -7.16
N GLY A 51 -11.33 -7.63 -7.28
CA GLY A 51 -10.59 -7.61 -8.53
C GLY A 51 -9.24 -8.32 -8.43
N ASP A 52 -8.42 -8.12 -9.47
CA ASP A 52 -7.07 -8.66 -9.54
C ASP A 52 -6.09 -7.92 -8.63
N TYR A 53 -4.85 -8.43 -8.56
CA TYR A 53 -3.76 -7.82 -7.82
C TYR A 53 -3.54 -6.33 -8.16
N ILE A 54 -3.79 -5.94 -9.42
CA ILE A 54 -3.64 -4.56 -9.88
C ILE A 54 -4.76 -3.66 -9.35
N GLU A 55 -5.99 -4.16 -9.31
CA GLU A 55 -7.10 -3.45 -8.67
C GLU A 55 -6.86 -3.30 -7.18
N LEU A 56 -6.34 -4.33 -6.52
CA LEU A 56 -5.93 -4.26 -5.11
C LEU A 56 -4.95 -3.12 -4.88
N LEU A 57 -3.89 -3.02 -5.69
CA LEU A 57 -2.90 -1.95 -5.58
C LEU A 57 -3.53 -0.57 -5.85
N LYS A 58 -4.42 -0.45 -6.84
CA LYS A 58 -5.14 0.81 -7.15
C LYS A 58 -6.06 1.25 -6.01
N VAL A 59 -6.82 0.33 -5.42
CA VAL A 59 -7.70 0.63 -4.27
C VAL A 59 -6.84 1.06 -3.07
N MET A 60 -5.73 0.35 -2.84
CA MET A 60 -4.80 0.70 -1.76
C MET A 60 -4.17 2.08 -1.98
N ASP A 61 -3.69 2.39 -3.19
CA ASP A 61 -3.16 3.70 -3.56
C ASP A 61 -4.22 4.81 -3.45
N LYS A 62 -5.45 4.54 -3.88
CA LYS A 62 -6.55 5.52 -3.77
C LYS A 62 -6.87 5.89 -2.32
N HIS A 63 -6.76 4.93 -1.40
CA HIS A 63 -7.02 5.15 0.02
C HIS A 63 -5.81 5.63 0.82
N PHE A 64 -4.60 5.16 0.47
CA PHE A 64 -3.38 5.35 1.26
C PHE A 64 -2.18 5.88 0.48
N GLY A 65 -2.30 6.15 -0.82
CA GLY A 65 -1.24 6.68 -1.69
C GLY A 65 -0.74 8.06 -1.30
N HIS A 66 -1.43 8.74 -0.37
CA HIS A 66 -0.90 9.94 0.29
C HIS A 66 0.29 9.62 1.23
N PHE A 67 0.38 8.38 1.72
CA PHE A 67 1.42 7.95 2.67
C PHE A 67 2.25 6.78 2.15
N ILE A 68 1.71 5.99 1.22
CA ILE A 68 2.34 4.77 0.69
C ILE A 68 2.81 5.02 -0.74
N LYS A 69 4.02 4.55 -1.07
CA LYS A 69 4.49 4.44 -2.45
C LYS A 69 4.83 3.00 -2.76
N PHE A 70 4.52 2.56 -3.97
CA PHE A 70 4.89 1.24 -4.45
C PHE A 70 6.18 1.34 -5.27
N GLU A 71 7.16 0.52 -4.93
CA GLU A 71 8.37 0.32 -5.72
C GLU A 71 8.33 -1.10 -6.29
N THR A 72 8.60 -1.24 -7.58
CA THR A 72 8.64 -2.56 -8.21
C THR A 72 9.59 -2.57 -9.38
N SER A 73 10.33 -3.66 -9.51
CA SER A 73 11.17 -3.93 -10.68
C SER A 73 10.44 -4.73 -11.76
N ASN A 74 9.19 -5.14 -11.52
CA ASN A 74 8.43 -5.96 -12.46
C ASN A 74 7.72 -5.11 -13.52
N GLU A 75 8.03 -5.39 -14.78
CA GLU A 75 7.49 -4.69 -15.95
C GLU A 75 5.96 -4.80 -16.08
N GLU A 76 5.34 -5.88 -15.60
CA GLU A 76 3.89 -6.06 -15.63
C GLU A 76 3.15 -5.04 -14.75
N TYR A 77 3.70 -4.78 -13.56
CA TYR A 77 3.11 -3.79 -12.65
C TYR A 77 3.37 -2.37 -13.15
N LEU A 78 4.57 -2.08 -13.67
CA LEU A 78 4.87 -0.78 -14.29
C LEU A 78 3.92 -0.45 -15.44
N LYS A 79 3.61 -1.41 -16.30
CA LYS A 79 2.63 -1.23 -17.40
C LYS A 79 1.21 -1.00 -16.93
N ALA A 80 0.87 -1.44 -15.74
CA ALA A 80 -0.48 -1.30 -15.20
C ALA A 80 -0.75 0.05 -14.54
N PHE A 81 0.33 0.77 -14.20
CA PHE A 81 0.32 2.11 -13.63
C PHE A 81 0.79 3.20 -14.62
N ASN A 82 1.16 2.83 -15.85
CA ASN A 82 1.55 3.73 -16.94
C ASN A 82 0.45 3.88 -17.99
#